data_AF-A0A9Q4ENT8-F1
#
_entry.id   AF-A0A9Q4ENT8-F1
#
_cell.length_a   1.000
_cell.length_b   1.000
_cell.length_c   1.000
_cell.angle_alpha   90.00
_cell.angle_beta   90.00
_cell.angle_gamma   90.00
#
_symmetry.space_group_name_H-M   'P 1'
#
loop_
_entity.id
_entity.type
_entity.pdbx_description
1 polymer ?
#
loop_
_entity_poly.entity_id
_entity_poly.type
_entity_poly.pdbx_seq_one_letter_code
_entity_poly.pdbx_strand_id
1 'polypeptide(L)'
;MNETLKQYMLLFKQNSDLVNGPDYPGKEKEIQNQKEQIEAYEKLLQQGFTSDYDYDEFADSVIKCAYGDMTLEELEAVYYGLTSPF
;
A
#
# COMPACT_ATOMS: atom_id res chain seq x y z
N MET A 1 -15.36 -3.12 1.83
CA MET A 1 -14.03 -3.30 1.26
C MET A 1 -13.70 -2.10 0.40
N ASN A 2 -12.71 -1.30 0.78
CA ASN A 2 -12.28 -0.14 0.00
C ASN A 2 -11.50 -0.65 -1.22
N GLU A 3 -12.11 -0.58 -2.41
CA GLU A 3 -11.50 -1.13 -3.63
C GLU A 3 -10.13 -0.50 -3.92
N THR A 4 -9.96 0.79 -3.63
CA THR A 4 -8.69 1.50 -3.73
C THR A 4 -7.62 0.89 -2.82
N LEU A 5 -7.94 0.62 -1.55
CA LEU A 5 -7.00 0.03 -0.60
C LEU A 5 -6.60 -1.39 -1.01
N LYS A 6 -7.56 -2.18 -1.51
CA LYS A 6 -7.27 -3.52 -2.02
C LYS A 6 -6.34 -3.50 -3.24
N GLN A 7 -6.59 -2.62 -4.20
CA GLN A 7 -5.74 -2.49 -5.39
C GLN A 7 -4.33 -2.03 -5.02
N TYR A 8 -4.22 -1.05 -4.12
CA TYR A 8 -2.94 -0.61 -3.57
C TYR A 8 -2.16 -1.77 -2.93
N MET A 9 -2.80 -2.55 -2.07
CA MET A 9 -2.17 -3.69 -1.40
C MET A 9 -1.68 -4.77 -2.36
N LEU A 10 -2.47 -5.10 -3.37
CA LEU A 10 -2.08 -6.07 -4.39
C LEU A 10 -0.84 -5.59 -5.17
N LEU A 11 -0.81 -4.32 -5.55
CA LEU A 11 0.31 -3.73 -6.27
C LEU A 11 1.56 -3.64 -5.41
N PHE A 12 1.45 -3.23 -4.15
CA PHE A 12 2.59 -3.16 -3.22
C PHE A 12 3.23 -4.54 -3.03
N LYS A 13 2.40 -5.57 -2.83
CA LYS A 13 2.87 -6.96 -2.71
C LYS A 13 3.54 -7.43 -4.00
N GLN A 14 2.91 -7.23 -5.16
CA GLN A 14 3.50 -7.58 -6.46
C GLN A 14 4.82 -6.88 -6.70
N ASN A 15 4.94 -5.61 -6.31
CA ASN A 15 6.18 -4.85 -6.44
C ASN A 15 7.27 -5.37 -5.50
N SER A 16 6.94 -5.69 -4.26
CA SER A 16 7.87 -6.32 -3.32
C SER A 16 8.36 -7.67 -3.83
N ASP A 17 7.47 -8.52 -4.32
CA ASP A 17 7.81 -9.83 -4.90
C ASP A 17 8.69 -9.66 -6.15
N LEU A 18 8.37 -8.66 -6.99
CA LEU A 18 9.15 -8.34 -8.18
C LEU A 18 10.56 -7.87 -7.84
N VAL A 19 10.69 -6.92 -6.92
CA VAL A 19 11.99 -6.39 -6.45
C VAL A 19 12.86 -7.51 -5.89
N ASN A 20 12.28 -8.39 -5.06
CA ASN A 20 12.99 -9.49 -4.41
C ASN A 20 13.18 -10.73 -5.30
N GLY A 21 12.50 -10.81 -6.45
CA GLY A 21 12.57 -11.93 -7.38
C GLY A 21 13.86 -11.99 -8.21
N PRO A 22 14.02 -13.02 -9.07
CA PRO A 22 15.16 -13.13 -9.99
C PRO A 22 15.21 -11.94 -10.96
N ASP A 23 16.39 -11.67 -11.50
CA ASP A 23 16.57 -10.62 -12.51
C ASP A 23 16.21 -11.12 -13.92
N TYR A 24 15.62 -10.23 -14.74
CA TYR A 24 15.25 -10.51 -16.12
C TYR A 24 15.20 -9.23 -16.98
N PRO A 25 15.42 -9.33 -18.31
CA PRO A 25 15.35 -8.17 -19.19
C PRO A 25 13.97 -7.48 -19.13
N GLY A 26 13.95 -6.20 -18.77
CA GLY A 26 12.73 -5.40 -18.64
C GLY A 26 12.18 -5.29 -17.22
N LYS A 27 12.74 -6.03 -16.25
CA LYS A 27 12.37 -5.97 -14.83
C LYS A 27 12.39 -4.55 -14.26
N GLU A 28 13.46 -3.79 -14.51
CA GLU A 28 13.59 -2.41 -14.00
C GLU A 28 12.46 -1.49 -14.50
N LYS A 29 12.07 -1.63 -15.77
CA LYS A 29 10.97 -0.87 -16.36
C LYS A 29 9.63 -1.26 -15.73
N GLU A 30 9.44 -2.55 -15.46
CA GLU A 30 8.25 -3.05 -14.79
C GLU A 30 8.16 -2.55 -13.34
N ILE A 31 9.27 -2.58 -12.60
CA ILE A 31 9.37 -1.99 -11.25
C ILE A 31 9.01 -0.51 -11.30
N GLN A 32 9.55 0.25 -12.26
CA GLN A 32 9.27 1.67 -12.38
C GLN A 32 7.79 1.94 -12.68
N ASN A 33 7.19 1.22 -13.63
CA ASN A 33 5.76 1.35 -13.94
C ASN A 33 4.85 1.00 -12.75
N GLN A 34 5.23 0.01 -11.94
CA GLN A 34 4.49 -0.32 -10.73
C GLN A 34 4.66 0.73 -9.65
N LYS A 35 5.86 1.30 -9.46
CA LYS A 35 6.08 2.43 -8.55
C LYS A 35 5.20 3.63 -8.88
N GLU A 36 5.08 3.98 -10.15
CA GLU A 36 4.21 5.08 -10.59
C GLU A 36 2.73 4.83 -10.26
N GLN A 37 2.27 3.57 -10.39
CA GLN A 37 0.91 3.19 -10.00
C GLN A 37 0.72 3.22 -8.48
N ILE A 38 1.68 2.69 -7.72
CA ILE A 38 1.68 2.71 -6.25
C ILE A 38 1.61 4.15 -5.76
N GLU A 39 2.45 5.06 -6.27
CA GLU A 39 2.43 6.49 -5.89
C GLU A 39 1.08 7.16 -6.18
N ALA A 40 0.40 6.77 -7.26
CA ALA A 40 -0.92 7.31 -7.57
C ALA A 40 -1.97 6.88 -6.53
N TYR A 41 -1.92 5.62 -6.09
CA TYR A 41 -2.79 5.11 -5.02
C TYR A 41 -2.44 5.73 -3.65
N GLU A 42 -1.15 5.89 -3.34
CA GLU A 42 -0.70 6.54 -2.09
C GLU A 42 -1.24 7.97 -2.00
N LYS A 43 -1.13 8.75 -3.07
CA LYS A 43 -1.68 10.12 -3.12
C LYS A 43 -3.20 10.17 -2.95
N LEU A 44 -3.93 9.14 -3.39
CA LEU A 44 -5.38 9.05 -3.19
C LEU A 44 -5.72 8.70 -1.75
N LEU A 45 -5.00 7.75 -1.15
CA LEU A 45 -5.22 7.32 0.23
C LEU A 45 -4.80 8.41 1.23
N GLN A 46 -3.69 9.11 0.98
CA GLN A 46 -3.17 10.18 1.83
C GLN A 46 -4.18 11.33 2.03
N GLN A 47 -5.06 11.59 1.05
CA GLN A 47 -6.11 12.61 1.16
C GLN A 47 -7.14 12.33 2.26
N GLY A 48 -7.24 11.08 2.71
CA GLY A 48 -8.11 10.69 3.82
C GLY A 48 -7.54 11.01 5.20
N PHE A 49 -6.24 11.31 5.30
CA PHE A 49 -5.56 11.53 6.57
C PHE A 49 -5.47 13.02 6.90
N THR A 50 -5.55 13.35 8.19
CA THR A 50 -5.46 14.73 8.68
C THR A 50 -4.10 15.08 9.25
N SER A 51 -3.26 14.07 9.52
CA SER A 51 -1.90 14.24 10.01
C SER A 51 -0.93 13.27 9.32
N ASP A 52 0.33 13.69 9.19
CA ASP A 52 1.40 12.83 8.68
C ASP A 52 1.65 11.63 9.60
N TYR A 53 1.42 11.78 10.90
CA TYR A 53 1.55 10.69 11.88
C TYR A 53 0.56 9.56 11.61
N ASP A 54 -0.71 9.88 11.35
CA ASP A 54 -1.73 8.87 11.05
C ASP A 54 -1.41 8.17 9.72
N TYR A 55 -0.87 8.90 8.75
CA TYR A 55 -0.43 8.31 7.48
C TYR A 55 0.77 7.37 7.67
N ASP A 56 1.75 7.73 8.50
CA ASP A 56 2.90 6.88 8.82
C ASP A 56 2.45 5.57 9.52
N GLU A 57 1.49 5.65 10.45
CA GLU A 57 0.91 4.46 11.10
C GLU A 57 0.18 3.56 10.11
N PHE A 58 -0.55 4.15 9.16
CA PHE A 58 -1.16 3.41 8.05
C PHE A 58 -0.10 2.74 7.16
N ALA A 59 0.97 3.45 6.80
CA ALA A 59 2.04 2.92 5.96
C ALA A 59 2.78 1.74 6.63
N ASP A 60 3.04 1.81 7.94
CA ASP A 60 3.59 0.68 8.71
C ASP A 60 2.63 -0.53 8.71
N SER A 61 1.33 -0.28 8.81
CA SER A 61 0.30 -1.32 8.73
C SER A 61 0.22 -1.98 7.35
N VAL A 62 0.41 -1.22 6.27
CA VAL A 62 0.51 -1.74 4.90
C VAL A 62 1.67 -2.72 4.79
N ILE A 63 2.83 -2.39 5.35
CA ILE A 63 4.01 -3.26 5.37
C ILE A 63 3.70 -4.56 6.13
N LYS A 64 3.15 -4.46 7.33
CA LYS A 64 2.71 -5.62 8.12
C LYS A 64 1.73 -6.51 7.35
N CYS A 65 0.77 -5.91 6.64
CA CYS A 65 -0.19 -6.65 5.84
C CYS A 65 0.48 -7.37 4.64
N ALA A 66 1.43 -6.71 3.98
CA ALA A 66 2.17 -7.29 2.86
C ALA A 66 3.01 -8.52 3.27
N TYR A 67 3.63 -8.48 4.45
CA TYR A 67 4.43 -9.58 5.00
C TYR A 67 3.61 -10.65 5.73
N GLY A 68 2.30 -10.45 5.87
CA GLY A 68 1.38 -11.43 6.47
C GLY A 68 1.29 -11.36 7.99
N ASP A 69 1.81 -10.29 8.61
CA ASP A 69 1.68 -10.03 10.05
C ASP A 69 0.27 -9.56 10.42
N MET A 70 -0.51 -9.08 9.44
CA MET A 70 -1.93 -8.77 9.59
C MET A 70 -2.70 -9.04 8.29
N THR A 71 -4.01 -9.20 8.42
CA THR A 71 -4.95 -9.44 7.31
C THR A 71 -5.35 -8.14 6.62
N LEU A 72 -5.92 -8.25 5.41
CA LEU A 72 -6.48 -7.10 4.70
C LEU A 72 -7.67 -6.46 5.46
N GLU A 73 -8.45 -7.26 6.18
CA GLU A 73 -9.57 -6.78 7.00
C GLU A 73 -9.09 -5.94 8.19
N GLU A 74 -8.01 -6.37 8.84
CA GLU A 74 -7.38 -5.58 9.92
C GLU A 74 -6.79 -4.28 9.38
N LEU A 75 -6.19 -4.30 8.19
CA LEU A 75 -5.67 -3.08 7.56
C LEU A 75 -6.79 -2.11 7.20
N GLU A 76 -7.93 -2.61 6.72
CA GLU A 76 -9.13 -1.81 6.48
C GLU A 76 -9.60 -1.13 7.77
N ALA A 77 -9.64 -1.86 8.88
CA ALA A 77 -10.02 -1.29 10.17
C ALA A 77 -9.07 -0.17 10.62
N VAL A 78 -7.76 -0.34 10.43
CA VAL A 78 -6.76 0.71 10.70
C VAL A 78 -7.01 1.93 9.83
N TYR A 79 -7.14 1.76 8.51
CA TYR A 79 -7.40 2.86 7.59
C TYR A 79 -8.65 3.66 7.99
N TYR A 80 -9.77 2.99 8.28
CA TYR A 80 -11.00 3.67 8.68
C TYR A 80 -10.91 4.32 10.05
N GLY A 81 -10.16 3.74 10.98
CA GLY A 81 -9.90 4.32 12.30
C GLY A 81 -9.08 5.62 12.25
N LEU A 82 -8.14 5.69 11.31
CA LEU A 82 -7.24 6.83 11.14
C LEU A 82 -7.79 7.94 10.24
N THR A 83 -8.72 7.59 9.32
CA THR A 83 -9.33 8.55 8.38
C THR A 83 -10.73 9.01 8.76
N SER A 84 -11.37 8.41 9.77
CA SER A 84 -12.70 8.86 10.23
C SER A 84 -12.59 10.11 11.09
N PRO A 85 -13.33 11.18 10.78
CA PRO A 85 -13.54 12.26 11.73
C PRO A 85 -14.36 11.74 12.92
N PHE A 86 -13.90 12.01 14.14
CA PHE A 86 -14.65 11.78 15.38
C PHE A 86 -16.02 12.48 15.39
#